data_AF-A0A971WFM1-F1
#
_entry.id   AF-A0A971WFM1-F1
#
_cell.length_a   1.000
_cell.length_b   1.000
_cell.length_c   1.000
_cell.angle_alpha   90.00
_cell.angle_beta   90.00
_cell.angle_gamma   90.00
#
_symmetry.space_group_name_H-M   'P 1'
#
loop_
_entity.id
_entity.type
_entity.pdbx_description
1 polymer ?
#
loop_
_entity_poly.entity_id
_entity_poly.type
_entity_poly.pdbx_seq_one_letter_code
_entity_poly.pdbx_strand_id
1 'polypeptide(L)'
;MEEQTLKTKGKNFVENHGEIWKFIKWAVFTGVGASGVELIVHMLLLKYVFVSLQGVPVTNAVLLYIKVSDIGYMYAYLISATLGYSIAFVLNRKLTFKADSNPVVSAFFAVLLMIFNIFACTWIGSVLSGIAVSYQWGSIGDAVTKIISMLIPSLWIYPANRFIIHRKKKDLKLL
;
A
#
# COMPACT_ATOMS: atom_id res chain seq x y z
N MET A 1 12.64 17.28 32.73
CA MET A 1 13.38 16.04 33.07
C MET A 1 12.76 14.80 32.41
N GLU A 2 11.42 14.65 32.46
CA GLU A 2 10.66 13.53 31.85
C GLU A 2 10.69 13.51 30.30
N GLU A 3 10.69 14.68 29.66
CA GLU A 3 10.80 14.80 28.20
C GLU A 3 12.18 14.36 27.67
N GLN A 4 13.24 14.59 28.45
CA GLN A 4 14.60 14.18 28.08
C GLN A 4 14.78 12.66 28.23
N THR A 5 14.17 12.03 29.23
CA THR A 5 14.17 10.57 29.38
C THR A 5 13.36 9.87 28.28
N LEU A 6 12.23 10.44 27.85
CA LEU A 6 11.45 9.91 26.71
C LEU A 6 12.21 10.03 25.37
N LYS A 7 12.83 11.18 25.11
CA LYS A 7 13.70 11.37 23.92
C LYS A 7 14.87 10.39 23.91
N THR A 8 15.46 10.12 25.07
CA THR A 8 16.58 9.17 25.22
C THR A 8 16.12 7.72 25.01
N LYS A 9 14.98 7.32 25.57
CA LYS A 9 14.38 5.99 25.33
C LYS A 9 13.98 5.78 23.86
N GLY A 10 13.38 6.80 23.22
CA GLY A 10 13.05 6.76 21.80
C GLY A 10 14.29 6.63 20.92
N LYS A 11 15.38 7.32 21.27
CA LYS A 11 16.66 7.22 20.56
C LYS A 11 17.28 5.82 20.69
N ASN A 12 17.30 5.26 21.90
CA ASN A 12 17.77 3.89 22.15
C ASN A 12 16.93 2.83 21.43
N PHE A 13 15.60 3.01 21.32
CA PHE A 13 14.75 2.09 20.57
C PHE A 13 15.04 2.12 19.06
N VAL A 14 15.22 3.31 18.49
CA VAL A 14 15.57 3.49 17.07
C VAL A 14 16.94 2.88 16.76
N GLU A 15 17.89 2.98 17.67
CA GLU A 15 19.24 2.42 17.53
C GLU A 15 19.24 0.89 17.65
N ASN A 16 18.52 0.31 18.62
CA ASN A 16 18.47 -1.13 18.84
C ASN A 16 17.54 -1.88 17.86
N HIS A 17 16.53 -1.20 17.29
CA HIS A 17 15.53 -1.81 16.42
C HIS A 17 15.33 -1.05 15.11
N GLY A 18 16.43 -0.74 14.43
CA GLY A 18 16.42 0.05 13.19
C GLY A 18 15.52 -0.50 12.07
N GLU A 19 15.30 -1.81 11.97
CA GLU A 19 14.36 -2.40 10.99
C GLU A 19 12.89 -2.30 11.43
N ILE A 20 12.59 -2.44 12.74
CA ILE A 20 11.22 -2.22 13.26
C ILE A 20 10.82 -0.76 13.04
N TRP A 21 11.74 0.19 13.24
CA TRP A 21 11.49 1.60 12.97
C TRP A 21 11.23 1.89 11.48
N LYS A 22 11.93 1.21 10.57
CA LYS A 22 11.65 1.32 9.12
C LYS A 22 10.29 0.73 8.77
N PHE A 23 9.92 -0.39 9.39
CA PHE A 23 8.60 -0.98 9.23
C PHE A 23 7.49 -0.02 9.71
N ILE A 24 7.63 0.58 10.90
CA ILE A 24 6.69 1.56 11.43
C ILE A 24 6.56 2.77 10.49
N LYS A 25 7.69 3.35 10.05
CA LYS A 25 7.68 4.46 9.07
C LYS A 25 6.98 4.08 7.78
N TRP A 26 7.28 2.89 7.25
CA TRP A 26 6.65 2.38 6.04
C TRP A 26 5.14 2.27 6.24
N ALA A 27 4.69 1.65 7.34
CA ALA A 27 3.27 1.46 7.65
C ALA A 27 2.53 2.80 7.82
N VAL A 28 3.15 3.79 8.48
CA VAL A 28 2.54 5.12 8.67
C VAL A 28 2.50 5.91 7.37
N PHE A 29 3.62 6.05 6.66
CA PHE A 29 3.68 6.89 5.46
C PHE A 29 2.97 6.26 4.26
N THR A 30 3.10 4.94 4.08
CA THR A 30 2.51 4.22 2.94
C THR A 30 1.12 3.73 3.28
N GLY A 31 0.97 3.02 4.41
CA GLY A 31 -0.29 2.38 4.79
C GLY A 31 -1.37 3.40 5.10
N VAL A 32 -1.11 4.36 6.00
CA VAL A 32 -2.12 5.35 6.42
C VAL A 32 -2.03 6.64 5.60
N GLY A 33 -0.82 7.17 5.42
CA GLY A 33 -0.61 8.48 4.77
C GLY A 33 -0.98 8.48 3.28
N ALA A 34 -0.25 7.73 2.46
CA ALA A 34 -0.47 7.69 1.02
C ALA A 34 -1.86 7.15 0.65
N SER A 35 -2.31 6.07 1.30
CA SER A 35 -3.66 5.52 1.08
C SER A 35 -4.76 6.50 1.50
N GLY A 36 -4.54 7.30 2.55
CA GLY A 36 -5.49 8.34 2.95
C GLY A 36 -5.65 9.42 1.90
N VAL A 37 -4.54 9.87 1.29
CA VAL A 37 -4.56 10.82 0.17
C VAL A 37 -5.25 10.22 -1.05
N GLU A 38 -4.93 8.97 -1.40
CA GLU A 38 -5.59 8.22 -2.47
C GLU A 38 -7.11 8.20 -2.27
N LEU A 39 -7.59 7.81 -1.07
CA LEU A 39 -9.02 7.75 -0.77
C LEU A 39 -9.70 9.11 -0.88
N ILE A 40 -9.07 10.18 -0.39
CA ILE A 40 -9.61 11.55 -0.50
C ILE A 40 -9.74 11.94 -1.97
N VAL A 41 -8.69 11.74 -2.77
CA VAL A 41 -8.69 12.08 -4.19
C VAL A 41 -9.72 11.24 -4.95
N HIS A 42 -9.80 9.96 -4.66
CA HIS A 42 -10.79 9.06 -5.23
C HIS A 42 -12.22 9.57 -5.00
N MET A 43 -12.55 9.92 -3.75
CA MET A 43 -13.87 10.44 -3.38
C MET A 43 -14.19 11.77 -4.08
N LEU A 44 -13.21 12.67 -4.19
CA LEU A 44 -13.38 13.95 -4.89
C LEU A 44 -13.61 13.75 -6.39
N LEU A 45 -12.85 12.86 -7.02
CA LEU A 45 -13.00 12.55 -8.44
C LEU A 45 -14.37 11.94 -8.74
N LEU A 46 -14.83 10.98 -7.93
CA LEU A 46 -16.17 10.42 -8.08
C LEU A 46 -17.25 11.49 -7.91
N LYS A 47 -17.15 12.30 -6.85
CA LYS A 47 -18.20 13.26 -6.48
C LYS A 47 -18.30 14.48 -7.39
N TYR A 48 -17.20 14.90 -8.04
CA TYR A 48 -17.19 16.16 -8.80
C TYR A 48 -16.81 16.01 -10.27
N VAL A 49 -15.96 15.03 -10.62
CA VAL A 49 -15.41 14.92 -11.99
C VAL A 49 -16.13 13.84 -12.80
N PHE A 50 -16.32 12.66 -12.21
CA PHE A 50 -16.86 11.48 -12.91
C PHE A 50 -18.31 11.17 -12.56
N VAL A 51 -19.05 12.13 -11.99
CA VAL A 51 -20.46 11.96 -11.59
C VAL A 51 -21.30 11.43 -12.75
N SER A 52 -21.10 11.96 -13.96
CA SER A 52 -21.85 11.57 -15.16
C SER A 52 -21.51 10.18 -15.69
N LEU A 53 -20.43 9.57 -15.23
CA LEU A 53 -19.95 8.25 -15.65
C LEU A 53 -20.22 7.16 -14.59
N GLN A 54 -20.79 7.54 -13.44
CA GLN A 54 -21.20 6.58 -12.42
C GLN A 54 -22.36 5.73 -12.93
N GLY A 55 -22.29 4.41 -12.71
CA GLY A 55 -23.32 3.46 -13.13
C GLY A 55 -23.22 2.99 -14.58
N VAL A 56 -22.26 3.49 -15.38
CA VAL A 56 -21.98 2.93 -16.71
C VAL A 56 -21.14 1.67 -16.53
N PRO A 57 -21.65 0.46 -16.87
CA PRO A 57 -21.00 -0.79 -16.54
C PRO A 57 -19.76 -1.04 -17.39
N VAL A 58 -18.76 -1.68 -16.78
CA VAL A 58 -17.58 -2.19 -17.49
C VAL A 58 -17.86 -3.61 -17.98
N THR A 59 -17.48 -3.91 -19.22
CA THR A 59 -17.71 -5.23 -19.86
C THR A 59 -16.46 -6.12 -19.89
N ASN A 60 -15.30 -5.59 -19.53
CA ASN A 60 -14.04 -6.33 -19.59
C ASN A 60 -13.89 -7.32 -18.42
N ALA A 61 -13.62 -8.60 -18.74
CA ALA A 61 -13.52 -9.67 -17.74
C ALA A 61 -12.39 -9.46 -16.70
N VAL A 62 -11.26 -8.88 -17.10
CA VAL A 62 -10.14 -8.60 -16.17
C VAL A 62 -10.52 -7.49 -15.20
N LEU A 63 -11.20 -6.44 -15.69
CA LEU A 63 -11.67 -5.34 -14.85
C LEU A 63 -12.76 -5.79 -13.87
N LEU A 64 -13.68 -6.65 -14.32
CA LEU A 64 -14.68 -7.26 -13.45
C LEU A 64 -14.04 -8.17 -12.39
N TYR A 65 -13.00 -8.92 -12.75
CA TYR A 65 -12.27 -9.77 -11.81
C TYR A 65 -11.66 -8.94 -10.67
N ILE A 66 -11.04 -7.80 -10.97
CA ILE A 66 -10.50 -6.86 -9.94
C ILE A 66 -11.57 -5.98 -9.28
N LYS A 67 -12.86 -6.34 -9.43
CA LYS A 67 -14.01 -5.68 -8.81
C LYS A 67 -14.21 -4.21 -9.23
N VAL A 68 -13.82 -3.85 -10.45
CA VAL A 68 -14.15 -2.55 -11.05
C VAL A 68 -15.51 -2.65 -11.73
N SER A 69 -16.53 -2.04 -11.14
CA SER A 69 -17.93 -2.14 -11.56
C SER A 69 -18.34 -1.16 -12.64
N ASP A 70 -17.84 0.08 -12.56
CA ASP A 70 -18.28 1.19 -13.41
C ASP A 70 -17.11 2.02 -13.93
N ILE A 71 -17.36 2.68 -15.07
CA ILE A 71 -16.34 3.46 -15.79
C ILE A 71 -15.88 4.67 -14.95
N GLY A 72 -16.81 5.34 -14.25
CA GLY A 72 -16.47 6.45 -13.36
C GLY A 72 -15.52 6.04 -12.24
N TYR A 73 -15.82 4.92 -11.57
CA TYR A 73 -14.98 4.30 -10.56
C TYR A 73 -13.62 3.88 -11.12
N MET A 74 -13.59 3.29 -12.32
CA MET A 74 -12.34 2.92 -12.98
C MET A 74 -11.40 4.12 -13.12
N TYR A 75 -11.88 5.23 -13.70
CA TYR A 75 -11.04 6.42 -13.90
C TYR A 75 -10.65 7.09 -12.59
N ALA A 76 -11.59 7.21 -11.64
CA ALA A 76 -11.30 7.74 -10.32
C ALA A 76 -10.21 6.92 -9.62
N TYR A 77 -10.34 5.59 -9.64
CA TYR A 77 -9.39 4.66 -9.03
C TYR A 77 -8.02 4.70 -9.70
N LEU A 78 -7.96 4.70 -11.04
CA LEU A 78 -6.68 4.76 -11.77
C LEU A 78 -5.90 6.04 -11.43
N ILE A 79 -6.57 7.19 -11.40
CA ILE A 79 -5.92 8.47 -11.09
C ILE A 79 -5.51 8.52 -9.62
N SER A 80 -6.42 8.17 -8.70
CA SER A 80 -6.14 8.22 -7.27
C SER A 80 -5.03 7.24 -6.85
N ALA A 81 -5.08 6.01 -7.34
CA ALA A 81 -4.09 4.98 -7.03
C ALA A 81 -2.71 5.36 -7.57
N THR A 82 -2.64 5.87 -8.81
CA THR A 82 -1.37 6.34 -9.40
C THR A 82 -0.74 7.42 -8.53
N LEU A 83 -1.55 8.37 -8.03
CA LEU A 83 -1.07 9.43 -7.14
C LEU A 83 -0.63 8.87 -5.77
N GLY A 84 -1.43 7.98 -5.17
CA GLY A 84 -1.11 7.32 -3.90
C GLY A 84 0.21 6.56 -3.95
N TYR A 85 0.38 5.69 -4.96
CA TYR A 85 1.62 4.95 -5.18
C TYR A 85 2.81 5.86 -5.46
N SER A 86 2.62 6.95 -6.20
CA SER A 86 3.68 7.93 -6.47
C SER A 86 4.17 8.62 -5.19
N ILE A 87 3.24 9.06 -4.34
CA ILE A 87 3.56 9.67 -3.04
C ILE A 87 4.28 8.64 -2.16
N ALA A 88 3.74 7.44 -2.03
CA ALA A 88 4.35 6.35 -1.27
C ALA A 88 5.77 6.06 -1.73
N PHE A 89 6.00 5.99 -3.04
CA PHE A 89 7.33 5.77 -3.62
C PHE A 89 8.32 6.87 -3.23
N VAL A 90 7.92 8.14 -3.32
CA VAL A 90 8.78 9.27 -2.96
C VAL A 90 9.08 9.27 -1.46
N LEU A 91 8.07 9.07 -0.61
CA LEU A 91 8.25 9.01 0.85
C LEU A 91 9.14 7.85 1.26
N ASN A 92 8.93 6.66 0.69
CA ASN A 92 9.76 5.51 1.00
C ASN A 92 11.20 5.66 0.53
N ARG A 93 11.39 6.24 -0.66
CA ARG A 93 12.72 6.52 -1.20
C ARG A 93 13.49 7.55 -0.37
N LYS A 94 12.85 8.66 0.03
CA LYS A 94 13.52 9.78 0.70
C LYS A 94 13.56 9.66 2.23
N LEU A 95 12.49 9.18 2.87
CA LEU A 95 12.34 9.21 4.33
C LEU A 95 12.53 7.83 4.98
N THR A 96 11.87 6.79 4.44
CA THR A 96 11.86 5.46 5.07
C THR A 96 13.18 4.72 4.84
N PHE A 97 13.60 4.56 3.58
CA PHE A 97 14.72 3.70 3.21
C PHE A 97 15.97 4.48 2.77
N LYS A 98 15.84 5.77 2.44
CA LYS A 98 16.94 6.63 1.97
C LYS A 98 17.76 5.96 0.86
N ALA A 99 17.06 5.55 -0.20
CA ALA A 99 17.63 4.72 -1.26
C ALA A 99 18.39 5.53 -2.31
N ASP A 100 19.47 4.93 -2.83
CA ASP A 100 20.39 5.49 -3.83
C ASP A 100 20.40 4.68 -5.15
N SER A 101 19.57 3.64 -5.23
CA SER A 101 19.35 2.82 -6.43
C SER A 101 18.75 3.64 -7.59
N ASN A 102 18.95 3.23 -8.84
CA ASN A 102 18.41 3.95 -10.00
C ASN A 102 16.88 4.13 -9.89
N PRO A 103 16.35 5.37 -9.89
CA PRO A 103 14.92 5.64 -9.69
C PRO A 103 14.03 5.00 -10.75
N VAL A 104 14.48 4.89 -12.00
CA VAL A 104 13.70 4.28 -13.10
C VAL A 104 13.54 2.78 -12.87
N VAL A 105 14.62 2.11 -12.49
CA VAL A 105 14.60 0.66 -12.17
C VAL A 105 13.74 0.40 -10.93
N SER A 106 13.86 1.24 -9.91
CA SER A 106 12.99 1.16 -8.73
C SER A 106 11.52 1.34 -9.09
N ALA A 107 11.19 2.31 -9.96
CA ALA A 107 9.81 2.54 -10.40
C ALA A 107 9.26 1.34 -11.18
N PHE A 108 10.06 0.73 -12.06
CA PHE A 108 9.68 -0.50 -12.77
C PHE A 108 9.29 -1.62 -11.81
N PHE A 109 10.13 -1.92 -10.82
CA PHE A 109 9.81 -2.93 -9.80
C PHE A 109 8.62 -2.55 -8.92
N ALA A 110 8.41 -1.26 -8.64
CA ALA A 110 7.24 -0.79 -7.91
C ALA A 110 5.94 -1.02 -8.69
N VAL A 111 5.94 -0.77 -10.00
CA VAL A 111 4.80 -1.05 -10.88
C VAL A 111 4.53 -2.55 -10.98
N LEU A 112 5.57 -3.38 -11.13
CA LEU A 112 5.40 -4.84 -11.12
C LEU A 112 4.81 -5.35 -9.80
N LEU A 113 5.32 -4.85 -8.67
CA LEU A 113 4.78 -5.19 -7.36
C LEU A 113 3.32 -4.75 -7.22
N MET A 114 2.96 -3.57 -7.71
CA MET A 114 1.59 -3.05 -7.70
C MET A 114 0.65 -3.99 -8.49
N ILE A 115 1.02 -4.36 -9.70
CA ILE A 115 0.22 -5.27 -10.54
C ILE A 115 0.03 -6.60 -9.82
N PHE A 116 1.12 -7.22 -9.34
CA PHE A 116 1.05 -8.44 -8.55
C PHE A 116 0.12 -8.29 -7.34
N ASN A 117 0.26 -7.18 -6.61
CA ASN A 117 -0.51 -6.93 -5.40
C ASN A 117 -2.01 -6.79 -5.67
N ILE A 118 -2.41 -6.14 -6.78
CA ILE A 118 -3.82 -6.01 -7.17
C ILE A 118 -4.44 -7.41 -7.38
N PHE A 119 -3.77 -8.28 -8.14
CA PHE A 119 -4.26 -9.64 -8.37
C PHE A 119 -4.26 -10.48 -7.09
N ALA A 120 -3.18 -10.44 -6.31
CA ALA A 120 -3.06 -11.20 -5.08
C ALA A 120 -4.12 -10.79 -4.04
N CYS A 121 -4.30 -9.49 -3.79
CA CYS A 121 -5.30 -8.99 -2.85
C CYS A 121 -6.72 -9.31 -3.29
N THR A 122 -7.03 -9.21 -4.58
CA THR A 122 -8.35 -9.55 -5.12
C THR A 122 -8.65 -11.03 -4.92
N TRP A 123 -7.68 -11.89 -5.21
CA TRP A 123 -7.82 -13.34 -5.01
C TRP A 123 -7.98 -13.69 -3.54
N ILE A 124 -7.09 -13.22 -2.66
CA ILE A 124 -7.14 -13.46 -1.21
C ILE A 124 -8.46 -12.97 -0.62
N GLY A 125 -8.88 -11.75 -0.97
CA GLY A 125 -10.13 -11.18 -0.50
C GLY A 125 -11.34 -12.02 -0.92
N SER A 126 -11.33 -12.55 -2.14
CA SER A 126 -12.39 -13.42 -2.65
C SER A 126 -12.41 -14.78 -1.94
N VAL A 127 -11.26 -15.39 -1.70
CA VAL A 127 -11.13 -16.67 -0.96
C VAL A 127 -11.59 -16.51 0.49
N LEU A 128 -11.10 -15.50 1.20
CA LEU A 128 -11.45 -15.26 2.61
C LEU A 128 -12.93 -14.90 2.77
N SER A 129 -13.49 -14.09 1.86
CA SER A 129 -14.92 -13.79 1.88
C SER A 129 -15.76 -15.06 1.62
N GLY A 130 -15.32 -15.92 0.70
CA GLY A 130 -15.97 -17.21 0.45
C GLY A 130 -16.01 -18.10 1.69
N ILE A 131 -14.89 -18.19 2.42
CA ILE A 131 -14.81 -18.93 3.70
C ILE A 131 -15.77 -18.35 4.73
N ALA A 132 -15.78 -17.03 4.94
CA ALA A 132 -16.66 -16.40 5.92
C ALA A 132 -18.15 -16.67 5.64
N VAL A 133 -18.54 -16.64 4.36
CA VAL A 133 -19.90 -16.99 3.91
C VAL A 133 -20.20 -18.47 4.14
N SER A 134 -19.29 -19.38 3.76
CA SER A 134 -19.49 -20.83 3.93
C SER A 134 -19.68 -21.25 5.38
N TYR A 135 -18.98 -20.61 6.31
CA TYR A 135 -19.08 -20.90 7.74
C TYR A 135 -20.06 -19.99 8.50
N GLN A 136 -20.83 -19.14 7.79
CA GLN A 136 -21.83 -18.22 8.37
C GLN A 136 -21.28 -17.36 9.51
N TRP A 137 -20.05 -16.87 9.39
CA TRP A 137 -19.40 -16.08 10.46
C TRP A 137 -20.07 -14.72 10.73
N GLY A 138 -21.03 -14.33 9.89
CA GLY A 138 -21.77 -13.08 10.01
C GLY A 138 -20.86 -11.84 9.92
N SER A 139 -21.36 -10.71 10.43
CA SER A 139 -20.68 -9.41 10.31
C SER A 139 -19.31 -9.36 10.97
N ILE A 140 -19.08 -10.13 12.04
CA ILE A 140 -17.78 -10.22 12.71
C ILE A 140 -16.77 -10.93 11.83
N GLY A 141 -17.18 -12.02 11.18
CA GLY A 141 -16.35 -12.73 10.19
C GLY A 141 -15.92 -11.85 9.02
N ASP A 142 -16.84 -11.04 8.50
CA ASP A 142 -16.55 -10.11 7.42
C ASP A 142 -15.54 -9.03 7.83
N ALA A 143 -15.62 -8.54 9.07
CA ALA A 143 -14.65 -7.59 9.60
C ALA A 143 -13.26 -8.25 9.76
N VAL A 144 -13.20 -9.45 10.33
CA VAL A 144 -11.97 -10.20 10.55
C VAL A 144 -11.27 -10.52 9.23
N THR A 145 -12.01 -11.04 8.24
CA THR A 145 -11.46 -11.38 6.93
C THR A 145 -10.94 -10.16 6.18
N LYS A 146 -11.58 -8.99 6.30
CA LYS A 146 -11.06 -7.73 5.75
C LYS A 146 -9.75 -7.32 6.41
N ILE A 147 -9.67 -7.34 7.74
CA ILE A 147 -8.44 -7.00 8.47
C ILE A 147 -7.29 -7.93 8.06
N ILE A 148 -7.55 -9.24 8.01
CA ILE A 148 -6.58 -10.23 7.57
C ILE A 148 -6.14 -9.96 6.13
N SER A 149 -7.08 -9.71 5.22
CA SER A 149 -6.80 -9.37 3.82
C SER A 149 -5.96 -8.11 3.66
N MET A 150 -6.09 -7.14 4.58
CA MET A 150 -5.28 -5.91 4.58
C MET A 150 -3.87 -6.13 5.11
N LEU A 151 -3.68 -7.05 6.06
CA LEU A 151 -2.40 -7.28 6.71
C LEU A 151 -1.51 -8.25 5.94
N ILE A 152 -2.08 -9.29 5.33
CA ILE A 152 -1.31 -10.30 4.58
C ILE A 152 -0.38 -9.65 3.53
N PRO A 153 -0.80 -8.65 2.74
CA PRO A 153 0.08 -8.03 1.75
C PRO A 153 1.33 -7.38 2.31
N SER A 154 1.31 -6.93 3.57
CA SER A 154 2.50 -6.36 4.21
C SER A 154 3.68 -7.34 4.23
N LEU A 155 3.42 -8.65 4.21
CA LEU A 155 4.43 -9.71 4.19
C LEU A 155 5.31 -9.70 2.94
N TRP A 156 4.81 -9.25 1.79
CA TRP A 156 5.61 -9.10 0.58
C TRP A 156 5.85 -7.65 0.20
N ILE A 157 4.92 -6.74 0.49
CA ILE A 157 5.08 -5.32 0.13
C ILE A 157 6.26 -4.71 0.89
N TYR A 158 6.38 -4.96 2.20
CA TYR A 158 7.48 -4.38 2.96
C TYR A 158 8.85 -4.93 2.52
N PRO A 159 9.07 -6.26 2.43
CA PRO A 159 10.34 -6.79 1.94
C PRO A 159 10.66 -6.36 0.51
N ALA A 160 9.69 -6.33 -0.40
CA ALA A 160 9.93 -5.86 -1.77
C ALA A 160 10.35 -4.37 -1.80
N ASN A 161 9.69 -3.52 -1.00
CA ASN A 161 10.09 -2.13 -0.86
C ASN A 161 11.50 -2.00 -0.28
N ARG A 162 11.82 -2.78 0.76
CA ARG A 162 13.12 -2.72 1.46
C ARG A 162 14.28 -3.24 0.61
N PHE A 163 14.11 -4.40 -0.02
CA PHE A 163 15.20 -5.20 -0.59
C PHE A 163 15.27 -5.19 -2.11
N ILE A 164 14.18 -4.84 -2.81
CA ILE A 164 14.14 -4.85 -4.28
C ILE A 164 14.07 -3.41 -4.81
N ILE A 165 13.06 -2.65 -4.36
CA ILE A 165 12.71 -1.33 -4.91
C ILE A 165 13.63 -0.24 -4.36
N HIS A 166 13.70 -0.09 -3.04
CA HIS A 166 14.47 0.96 -2.37
C HIS A 166 15.78 0.43 -1.81
N ARG A 167 16.54 -0.24 -2.68
CA ARG A 167 17.88 -0.71 -2.34
C ARG A 167 18.79 0.48 -2.06
N LYS A 168 19.59 0.32 -1.00
CA LYS A 168 20.74 1.17 -0.70
C LYS A 168 22.00 0.40 -1.12
N LYS A 169 22.90 0.98 -1.91
CA LYS A 169 24.21 0.38 -2.17
C LYS A 169 24.91 0.24 -0.82
N LYS A 170 25.60 -0.88 -0.61
CA LYS A 170 26.53 -0.99 0.50
C LYS A 170 27.66 0.00 0.21
N ASP A 171 27.97 0.88 1.14
CA ASP A 171 29.21 1.64 1.09
C ASP A 171 30.35 0.60 1.06
N LEU A 172 31.02 0.44 -0.07
CA LEU A 172 32.33 -0.21 -0.14
C LEU A 172 33.33 0.71 0.56
N LYS A 173 33.26 0.76 1.88
CA LYS A 173 34.38 1.16 2.72
C LYS A 173 34.87 -0.11 3.37
N LEU A 174 36.07 -0.53 2.97
CA LEU A 174 36.90 -1.68 3.41
C LEU A 174 37.24 -2.65 2.25
N LEU A 175 38.02 -2.14 1.29
CA LEU A 175 39.30 -2.75 0.90
C LEU A 175 40.36 -1.66 1.01
#